data_AF-A0A960U0B7-F1
#
_entry.id   AF-A0A960U0B7-F1
#
_cell.length_a   1.000
_cell.length_b   1.000
_cell.length_c   1.000
_cell.angle_alpha   90.00
_cell.angle_beta   90.00
_cell.angle_gamma   90.00
#
_symmetry.space_group_name_H-M   'P 1'
#
loop_
_entity.id
_entity.type
_entity.pdbx_description
1 polymer ?
#
loop_
_entity_poly.entity_id
_entity_poly.type
_entity_poly.pdbx_seq_one_letter_code
_entity_poly.pdbx_strand_id
1 'polypeptide(L)'
;MPPKKPYIPEHYADLYAEPQGQALWEYFNEHDTLIRMDTATFLNRPACEPLVDDLLARFSELMTKSEAARRSLAAKKRHDRLNQMIGHMIRQVMEAHGYLFDQPRVRIKSRDFFTSGARYKKVPRN
;
A
#
# COMPACT_ATOMS: atom_id res chain seq x y z
N MET A 1 20.32 3.11 -3.09
CA MET A 1 18.97 3.64 -2.80
C MET A 1 19.07 4.63 -1.65
N PRO A 2 18.20 5.66 -1.56
CA PRO A 2 18.14 6.48 -0.35
C PRO A 2 17.86 5.60 0.87
N PRO A 3 18.32 5.98 2.07
CA PRO A 3 18.05 5.22 3.29
C PRO A 3 16.55 5.17 3.57
N LYS A 4 16.08 4.02 4.04
CA LYS A 4 14.70 3.83 4.51
C LYS A 4 14.39 4.88 5.58
N LYS A 5 13.33 5.66 5.38
CA LYS A 5 12.81 6.57 6.40
C LYS A 5 11.93 5.80 7.40
N PRO A 6 11.83 6.25 8.66
CA PRO A 6 10.84 5.69 9.58
C PRO A 6 9.41 5.98 9.07
N TYR A 7 8.49 5.05 9.31
CA TYR A 7 7.07 5.29 9.02
C TYR A 7 6.51 6.32 9.99
N ILE A 8 5.68 7.24 9.49
CA ILE A 8 4.92 8.18 10.32
C ILE A 8 3.46 7.73 10.30
N PRO A 9 2.94 7.02 11.32
CA PRO A 9 1.64 6.36 11.23
C PRO A 9 0.42 7.26 11.44
N GLU A 10 0.57 8.43 12.06
CA GLU A 10 -0.53 9.33 12.41
C GLU A 10 -1.71 8.59 13.10
N HIS A 11 -2.91 8.66 12.53
CA HIS A 11 -4.12 8.01 13.03
C HIS A 11 -4.18 6.48 12.83
N TYR A 12 -3.12 5.88 12.30
CA TYR A 12 -2.96 4.42 12.14
C TYR A 12 -1.95 3.83 13.15
N ALA A 13 -1.54 4.59 14.17
CA ALA A 13 -0.54 4.15 15.15
C ALA A 13 -0.92 2.83 15.85
N ASP A 14 -2.20 2.61 16.11
CA ASP A 14 -2.73 1.37 16.69
C ASP A 14 -2.52 0.17 15.74
N LEU A 15 -2.84 0.33 14.45
CA LEU A 15 -2.64 -0.72 13.44
C LEU A 15 -1.16 -0.97 13.16
N TYR A 16 -0.33 0.07 13.21
CA TYR A 16 1.12 -0.05 13.01
C TYR A 16 1.84 -0.68 14.21
N ALA A 17 1.31 -0.52 15.43
CA ALA A 17 1.86 -1.15 16.62
C ALA A 17 1.77 -2.69 16.57
N GLU A 18 0.84 -3.24 15.77
CA GLU A 18 0.74 -4.69 15.55
C GLU A 18 1.92 -5.22 14.72
N PRO A 19 2.44 -6.44 14.98
CA PRO A 19 3.56 -7.01 14.23
C PRO A 19 3.33 -7.04 12.71
N GLN A 20 2.09 -7.31 12.28
CA GLN A 20 1.75 -7.35 10.86
C GLN A 20 1.77 -5.95 10.21
N GLY A 21 1.45 -4.90 10.96
CA GLY A 21 1.57 -3.51 10.51
C GLY A 21 3.03 -3.10 10.29
N GLN A 22 3.93 -3.53 11.17
CA GLN A 22 5.37 -3.32 11.01
C GLN A 22 5.93 -4.10 9.83
N ALA A 23 5.52 -5.35 9.67
CA ALA A 23 5.93 -6.21 8.55
C ALA A 23 5.49 -5.63 7.18
N LEU A 24 4.31 -5.01 7.10
CA LEU A 24 3.89 -4.27 5.90
C LEU A 24 4.84 -3.11 5.57
N TRP A 25 5.27 -2.34 6.57
CA TRP A 25 6.23 -1.25 6.35
C TRP A 25 7.60 -1.76 5.87
N GLU A 26 8.08 -2.87 6.44
CA GLU A 26 9.28 -3.54 5.93
C GLU A 26 9.12 -3.94 4.47
N TYR A 27 8.04 -4.66 4.15
CA TYR A 27 7.74 -5.11 2.80
C TYR A 27 7.70 -3.97 1.77
N PHE A 28 7.04 -2.84 2.07
CA PHE A 28 6.96 -1.72 1.14
C PHE A 28 8.30 -1.03 0.89
N ASN A 29 9.28 -1.21 1.76
CA ASN A 29 10.64 -0.68 1.61
C ASN A 29 11.63 -1.73 1.05
N GLU A 30 11.19 -2.95 0.76
CA GLU A 30 12.03 -3.94 0.07
C GLU A 30 12.39 -3.45 -1.35
N HIS A 31 13.60 -3.78 -1.78
CA HIS A 31 14.12 -3.39 -3.09
C HIS A 31 13.18 -3.79 -4.24
N ASP A 32 12.70 -5.03 -4.25
CA ASP A 32 11.87 -5.54 -5.33
C ASP A 32 10.45 -4.93 -5.31
N THR A 33 9.92 -4.65 -4.12
CA THR A 33 8.66 -3.92 -3.97
C THR A 33 8.76 -2.52 -4.56
N LEU A 34 9.87 -1.82 -4.30
CA LEU A 34 10.14 -0.50 -4.88
C LEU A 34 10.23 -0.55 -6.40
N ILE A 35 10.94 -1.54 -6.98
CA ILE A 35 11.04 -1.70 -8.43
C ILE A 35 9.66 -1.91 -9.07
N ARG A 36 8.80 -2.73 -8.45
CA ARG A 36 7.43 -2.96 -8.92
C ARG A 36 6.61 -1.67 -8.90
N MET A 37 6.66 -0.90 -7.82
CA MET A 37 5.96 0.38 -7.71
C MET A 37 6.48 1.42 -8.71
N ASP A 38 7.79 1.50 -8.93
CA ASP A 38 8.40 2.36 -9.96
C ASP A 38 7.92 1.96 -11.36
N THR A 39 7.97 0.67 -11.67
CA THR A 39 7.52 0.14 -12.97
C THR A 39 6.04 0.46 -13.23
N ALA A 40 5.16 0.26 -12.24
CA ALA A 40 3.75 0.65 -12.37
C ALA A 40 3.59 2.15 -12.59
N THR A 41 4.35 2.96 -11.87
CA THR A 41 4.33 4.42 -12.00
C THR A 41 4.77 4.86 -13.40
N PHE A 42 5.85 4.29 -13.93
CA PHE A 42 6.32 4.52 -15.31
C PHE A 42 5.25 4.17 -16.35
N LEU A 43 4.51 3.08 -16.13
CA LEU A 43 3.40 2.63 -16.98
C LEU A 43 2.09 3.39 -16.75
N ASN A 44 2.10 4.49 -15.98
CA ASN A 44 0.90 5.26 -15.65
C ASN A 44 -0.20 4.43 -14.95
N ARG A 45 0.22 3.45 -14.14
CA ARG A 45 -0.64 2.56 -13.33
C ARG A 45 -0.52 2.92 -11.84
N PRO A 46 -1.53 2.57 -11.01
CA PRO A 46 -1.42 2.70 -9.56
C PRO A 46 -0.22 1.94 -8.99
N ALA A 47 0.53 2.56 -8.08
CA ALA A 47 1.74 1.95 -7.52
C ALA A 47 1.46 0.64 -6.77
N CYS A 48 0.29 0.49 -6.15
CA CYS A 48 -0.08 -0.73 -5.44
C CYS A 48 -0.53 -1.90 -6.34
N GLU A 49 -0.86 -1.64 -7.61
CA GLU A 49 -1.41 -2.66 -8.53
C GLU A 49 -0.50 -3.90 -8.69
N PRO A 50 0.81 -3.80 -8.94
CA PRO A 50 1.67 -4.98 -9.10
C PRO A 50 1.97 -5.71 -7.78
N LEU A 51 1.51 -5.19 -6.63
CA LEU A 51 1.80 -5.75 -5.31
C LEU A 51 0.69 -6.68 -4.82
N VAL A 52 -0.46 -6.73 -5.50
CA VAL A 52 -1.66 -7.44 -5.05
C VAL A 52 -1.38 -8.91 -4.72
N ASP A 53 -0.76 -9.64 -5.66
CA ASP A 53 -0.53 -11.07 -5.52
C ASP A 53 0.45 -11.38 -4.38
N ASP A 54 1.52 -10.59 -4.25
CA ASP A 54 2.53 -10.78 -3.22
C ASP A 54 1.99 -10.40 -1.83
N LEU A 55 1.16 -9.36 -1.76
CA LEU A 55 0.46 -9.02 -0.53
C LEU A 55 -0.51 -10.14 -0.11
N LEU A 56 -1.26 -10.73 -1.06
CA LEU A 56 -2.13 -11.87 -0.78
C LEU A 56 -1.33 -13.10 -0.34
N ALA A 57 -0.17 -13.35 -0.94
CA ALA A 57 0.68 -14.49 -0.59
C ALA A 57 1.31 -14.36 0.81
N ARG A 58 1.83 -13.18 1.16
CA ARG A 58 2.56 -12.95 2.42
C ARG A 58 1.66 -12.54 3.60
N PHE A 59 0.53 -11.89 3.31
CA PHE A 59 -0.34 -11.29 4.31
C PHE A 59 -1.80 -11.73 4.15
N SER A 60 -2.04 -12.95 3.67
CA SER A 60 -3.40 -13.48 3.40
C SER A 60 -4.39 -13.24 4.53
N GLU A 61 -3.97 -13.40 5.80
CA GLU A 61 -4.80 -13.17 6.98
C GLU A 61 -5.23 -11.71 7.16
N LEU A 62 -4.36 -10.76 6.82
CA LEU A 62 -4.68 -9.33 6.81
C LEU A 62 -5.58 -8.97 5.64
N MET A 63 -5.33 -9.61 4.50
CA MET A 63 -5.88 -9.23 3.21
C MET A 63 -7.22 -9.91 2.93
N THR A 64 -7.54 -11.01 3.61
CA THR A 64 -8.78 -11.76 3.42
C THR A 64 -9.66 -11.70 4.66
N LYS A 65 -10.97 -11.58 4.44
CA LYS A 65 -11.97 -11.66 5.51
C LYS A 65 -12.57 -13.05 5.53
N SER A 66 -12.65 -13.67 6.71
CA SER A 66 -13.53 -14.81 6.92
C SER A 66 -14.99 -14.41 6.63
N GLU A 67 -15.82 -15.35 6.16
CA GLU A 67 -17.24 -15.07 5.87
C GLU A 67 -17.97 -14.51 7.09
N ALA A 68 -17.65 -15.01 8.29
CA ALA A 68 -18.19 -14.49 9.54
C ALA A 68 -17.77 -13.04 9.79
N ALA A 69 -16.50 -12.69 9.55
CA ALA A 69 -16.00 -11.32 9.72
C ALA A 69 -16.62 -10.34 8.73
N ARG A 70 -16.94 -10.76 7.50
CA ARG A 70 -17.58 -9.88 6.49
C ARG A 70 -18.93 -9.32 6.93
N ARG A 71 -19.64 -10.04 7.81
CA ARG A 71 -20.94 -9.63 8.33
C ARG A 71 -20.84 -8.63 9.51
N SER A 72 -19.69 -8.51 10.15
CA SER A 72 -19.49 -7.59 11.27
C SER A 72 -19.06 -6.19 10.81
N LEU A 73 -19.78 -5.16 11.28
CA LEU A 73 -19.44 -3.76 11.01
C LEU A 73 -18.06 -3.38 11.55
N ALA A 74 -17.67 -3.89 12.72
CA ALA A 74 -16.37 -3.61 13.33
C ALA A 74 -15.22 -4.18 12.47
N ALA A 75 -15.35 -5.41 12.00
CA ALA A 75 -14.36 -6.04 11.12
C ALA A 75 -14.28 -5.33 9.76
N LYS A 76 -15.42 -4.88 9.21
CA LYS A 76 -15.44 -4.06 7.99
C LYS A 76 -14.67 -2.74 8.20
N LYS A 77 -14.96 -2.00 9.27
CA LYS A 77 -14.26 -0.74 9.60
C LYS A 77 -12.76 -0.93 9.79
N ARG A 78 -12.35 -1.99 10.49
CA ARG A 78 -10.93 -2.31 10.68
C ARG A 78 -10.21 -2.55 9.36
N HIS A 79 -10.81 -3.35 8.48
CA HIS A 79 -10.25 -3.61 7.16
C HIS A 79 -10.18 -2.36 6.28
N ASP A 80 -11.21 -1.50 6.33
CA ASP A 80 -11.18 -0.24 5.59
C ASP A 80 -10.04 0.67 6.09
N ARG A 81 -9.79 0.72 7.40
CA ARG A 81 -8.63 1.42 7.98
C ARG A 81 -7.30 0.79 7.57
N LEU A 82 -7.21 -0.54 7.51
CA LEU A 82 -6.02 -1.24 7.03
C LEU A 82 -5.69 -0.86 5.58
N ASN A 83 -6.69 -0.83 4.70
CA ASN A 83 -6.52 -0.41 3.30
C ASN A 83 -6.02 1.04 3.20
N GLN A 84 -6.55 1.92 4.04
CA GLN A 84 -6.11 3.31 4.10
C GLN A 84 -4.67 3.42 4.61
N MET A 85 -4.30 2.65 5.64
CA MET A 85 -2.92 2.58 6.15
C MET A 85 -1.95 2.08 5.07
N ILE A 86 -2.31 1.04 4.31
CA ILE A 86 -1.46 0.56 3.20
C ILE A 86 -1.27 1.65 2.14
N GLY A 87 -2.34 2.33 1.74
CA GLY A 87 -2.25 3.46 0.81
C GLY A 87 -1.36 4.60 1.35
N HIS A 88 -1.44 4.86 2.65
CA HIS A 88 -0.64 5.85 3.34
C HIS A 88 0.86 5.47 3.40
N MET A 89 1.16 4.21 3.70
CA MET A 89 2.53 3.68 3.67
C MET A 89 3.14 3.79 2.28
N ILE A 90 2.43 3.32 1.25
CA ILE A 90 2.89 3.40 -0.14
C ILE A 90 3.16 4.86 -0.53
N ARG A 91 2.30 5.79 -0.12
CA ARG A 91 2.52 7.21 -0.38
C ARG A 91 3.83 7.72 0.23
N GLN A 92 4.08 7.44 1.51
CA GLN A 92 5.32 7.88 2.17
C GLN A 92 6.56 7.27 1.52
N VAL A 93 6.49 5.99 1.11
CA VAL A 93 7.58 5.34 0.38
C VAL A 93 7.82 6.02 -0.97
N MET A 94 6.77 6.22 -1.77
CA MET A 94 6.90 6.87 -3.08
C MET A 94 7.45 8.30 -2.96
N GLU A 95 6.94 9.10 -2.01
CA GLU A 95 7.43 10.46 -1.76
C GLU A 95 8.88 10.49 -1.27
N ALA A 96 9.27 9.55 -0.40
CA ALA A 96 10.66 9.39 0.03
C ALA A 96 11.62 9.05 -1.11
N HIS A 97 11.11 8.44 -2.19
CA HIS A 97 11.85 8.08 -3.39
C HIS A 97 11.75 9.13 -4.52
N GLY A 98 11.19 10.31 -4.24
CA GLY A 98 11.15 11.45 -5.16
C GLY A 98 10.00 11.44 -6.16
N TYR A 99 8.96 10.65 -5.90
CA TYR A 99 7.73 10.67 -6.68
C TYR A 99 6.73 11.64 -6.05
N LEU A 100 5.96 12.32 -6.90
CA LEU A 100 4.83 13.15 -6.46
C LEU A 100 3.53 12.40 -6.64
N PHE A 101 2.63 12.56 -5.68
CA PHE A 101 1.25 12.14 -5.82
C PHE A 101 0.62 12.82 -7.05
N ASP A 102 0.00 12.02 -7.92
CA ASP A 102 -0.56 12.49 -9.19
C ASP A 102 -2.09 12.40 -9.17
N GLN A 103 -2.64 11.21 -8.96
CA GLN A 103 -4.09 10.98 -9.04
C GLN A 103 -4.56 9.93 -8.03
N PRO A 104 -5.59 10.21 -7.21
CA PRO A 104 -6.24 9.21 -6.37
C PRO A 104 -7.18 8.31 -7.16
N ARG A 105 -7.54 7.16 -6.56
CA ARG A 105 -8.70 6.32 -6.94
C ARG A 105 -8.70 5.86 -8.41
N VAL A 106 -7.53 5.63 -8.97
CA VAL A 106 -7.39 5.09 -10.32
C VAL A 106 -7.73 3.61 -10.29
N ARG A 107 -8.63 3.19 -11.19
CA ARG A 107 -9.19 1.84 -11.22
C ARG A 107 -8.12 0.79 -11.51
N ILE A 108 -8.04 -0.22 -10.65
CA ILE A 108 -7.20 -1.40 -10.83
C ILE A 108 -8.00 -2.44 -11.59
N LYS A 109 -7.35 -3.13 -12.55
CA LYS A 109 -8.04 -4.11 -13.41
C LYS A 109 -8.25 -5.46 -12.71
N SER A 110 -7.34 -5.86 -11.81
CA SER A 110 -7.55 -6.99 -10.90
C SER A 110 -8.73 -6.70 -9.96
N ARG A 111 -9.57 -7.70 -9.69
CA ARG A 111 -10.80 -7.60 -8.88
C ARG A 111 -10.64 -8.18 -7.48
N ASP A 112 -9.41 -8.23 -6.96
CA ASP A 112 -9.16 -8.85 -5.67
C ASP A 112 -9.28 -7.81 -4.54
N PHE A 113 -8.18 -7.48 -3.89
CA PHE A 113 -8.18 -6.68 -2.67
C PHE A 113 -8.34 -5.17 -2.90
N PHE A 114 -7.66 -4.61 -3.91
CA PHE A 114 -7.74 -3.19 -4.23
C PHE A 114 -8.68 -2.93 -5.39
N THR A 115 -9.74 -2.16 -5.12
CA THR A 115 -10.63 -1.68 -6.18
C THR A 115 -10.05 -0.50 -6.95
N SER A 116 -9.15 0.26 -6.33
CA SER A 116 -8.46 1.42 -6.91
C SER A 116 -7.21 1.74 -6.11
N GLY A 117 -6.30 2.52 -6.69
CA GLY A 117 -5.07 2.97 -6.04
C GLY A 117 -4.64 4.35 -6.50
N ALA A 118 -3.56 4.86 -5.91
CA ALA A 118 -2.97 6.14 -6.29
C ALA A 118 -1.92 5.97 -7.39
N ARG A 119 -1.94 6.88 -8.36
CA ARG A 119 -0.85 7.10 -9.32
C ARG A 119 0.11 8.15 -8.80
N TYR A 120 1.34 8.04 -9.29
CA TYR A 120 2.41 8.98 -9.00
C TYR A 120 3.08 9.43 -10.29
N LYS A 121 3.93 10.45 -10.19
CA LYS A 121 4.80 10.90 -11.29
C LYS A 121 6.19 11.18 -10.75
N LYS A 122 7.21 10.86 -11.55
CA LYS A 122 8.60 11.17 -11.21
C LYS A 122 8.83 12.64 -11.54
N VAL A 123 9.34 13.42 -10.58
CA VAL A 123 9.78 14.79 -10.89
C VAL A 123 11.01 14.68 -11.77
N PRO A 124 11.04 15.31 -12.96
CA PRO A 124 12.27 15.42 -13.72
C PRO A 124 13.33 16.07 -12.83
N ARG A 125 14.49 15.44 -12.67
CA ARG A 125 15.63 16.15 -12.06
C ARG A 125 16.11 17.15 -13.11
N ASN A 126 15.93 18.44 -12.84
CA ASN A 126 16.60 19.51 -13.58
C ASN A 126 18.12 19.41 -13.41
#